data_AF-O66848-F1
#
_entry.id   AF-O66848-F1
#
_cell.length_a   1.000
_cell.length_b   1.000
_cell.length_c   1.000
_cell.angle_alpha   90.00
_cell.angle_beta   90.00
_cell.angle_gamma   90.00
#
_symmetry.space_group_name_H-M   'P 1'
#
loop_
_entity.id
_entity.type
_entity.pdbx_description
1 polymer ?
#
loop_
_entity_poly.entity_id
_entity_poly.type
_entity_poly.pdbx_seq_one_letter_code
_entity_poly.pdbx_strand_id
1 'polypeptide(L)'
;MSTKEIICTLKGQFFLSPREEKFLRLLEEMGIPEEDIQEGIRECLKSVSPKKRKNFPLFKCFSKILEVNKVRALERGKREHLDWKRVFERKVSVVKHLLDFNYTEPKTEEEAEKTLQEIERKIFKKLWENLDKERKREIYNKYKEVKEDEELFKELIKHELRKIFQIPVLSLYVD
;
A
#
# COMPACT_ATOMS: atom_id res chain seq x y z
N MET A 1 10.91 -19.24 -8.03
CA MET A 1 9.70 -19.68 -7.31
C MET A 1 8.71 -18.55 -7.34
N SER A 2 7.45 -18.86 -7.62
CA SER A 2 6.35 -17.89 -7.51
C SER A 2 6.06 -17.57 -6.04
N THR A 3 5.40 -16.44 -5.79
CA THR A 3 4.93 -16.05 -4.44
C THR A 3 4.07 -17.11 -3.80
N LYS A 4 3.19 -17.76 -4.58
CA LYS A 4 2.33 -18.84 -4.10
C LYS A 4 3.15 -20.03 -3.59
N GLU A 5 4.16 -20.46 -4.35
CA GLU A 5 5.05 -21.56 -3.97
C GLU A 5 5.81 -21.25 -2.68
N ILE A 6 6.29 -20.00 -2.54
CA ILE A 6 6.99 -19.56 -1.33
C ILE A 6 6.08 -19.61 -0.11
N ILE A 7 4.85 -19.13 -0.22
CA ILE A 7 3.89 -19.17 0.89
C ILE A 7 3.57 -20.62 1.26
N CYS A 8 3.25 -21.46 0.28
CA CYS A 8 2.98 -22.88 0.50
C CYS A 8 4.14 -23.57 1.22
N THR A 9 5.37 -23.31 0.78
CA THR A 9 6.61 -23.81 1.40
C THR A 9 6.75 -23.31 2.84
N LEU A 10 6.64 -21.99 3.06
CA LEU A 10 6.82 -21.39 4.39
C LEU A 10 5.75 -21.83 5.39
N LYS A 11 4.54 -22.11 4.92
CA LYS A 11 3.40 -22.54 5.73
C LYS A 11 3.28 -24.05 5.88
N GLY A 12 4.00 -24.84 5.08
CA GLY A 12 3.88 -26.30 5.06
C GLY A 12 2.51 -26.77 4.57
N GLN A 13 2.00 -26.14 3.50
CA GLN A 13 0.71 -26.48 2.88
C GLN A 13 0.84 -26.58 1.36
N PHE A 14 -0.07 -27.30 0.70
CA PHE A 14 -0.01 -27.56 -0.74
C PHE A 14 -0.71 -26.50 -1.60
N PHE A 15 -1.65 -25.76 -1.02
CA PHE A 15 -2.44 -24.76 -1.72
C PHE A 15 -2.71 -23.56 -0.81
N LEU A 16 -3.08 -22.44 -1.43
CA LEU A 16 -3.57 -21.25 -0.74
C LEU A 16 -5.07 -21.37 -0.54
N SER A 17 -5.55 -20.98 0.64
CA SER A 17 -6.99 -20.80 0.83
C SER A 17 -7.53 -19.67 -0.07
N PRO A 18 -8.83 -19.67 -0.43
CA PRO A 18 -9.42 -18.60 -1.23
C PRO A 18 -9.19 -17.19 -0.64
N ARG A 19 -9.07 -17.10 0.69
CA ARG A 19 -8.78 -15.87 1.41
C ARG A 19 -7.35 -15.38 1.19
N GLU A 20 -6.38 -16.30 1.21
CA GLU A 20 -4.98 -15.99 0.92
C GLU A 20 -4.79 -15.61 -0.55
N GLU A 21 -5.47 -16.28 -1.47
CA GLU A 21 -5.44 -15.88 -2.87
C GLU A 21 -6.03 -14.50 -3.10
N LYS A 22 -7.15 -14.19 -2.45
CA LYS A 22 -7.74 -12.84 -2.50
C LYS A 22 -6.78 -11.79 -1.94
N PHE A 23 -6.05 -12.13 -0.88
CA PHE A 23 -5.04 -11.24 -0.31
C PHE A 23 -3.87 -11.00 -1.26
N LEU A 24 -3.38 -12.03 -1.97
CA LEU A 24 -2.34 -11.84 -2.98
C LEU A 24 -2.81 -10.98 -4.15
N ARG A 25 -4.02 -11.23 -4.66
CA ARG A 25 -4.60 -10.39 -5.72
C ARG A 25 -4.72 -8.93 -5.29
N LEU A 26 -5.05 -8.67 -4.03
CA LEU A 26 -5.08 -7.31 -3.49
C LEU A 26 -3.68 -6.66 -3.51
N LEU A 27 -2.63 -7.38 -3.13
CA LEU A 27 -1.26 -6.86 -3.17
C LEU A 27 -0.80 -6.58 -4.61
N GLU A 28 -1.18 -7.44 -5.55
CA GLU A 28 -0.95 -7.25 -7.00
C GLU A 28 -1.72 -6.02 -7.53
N GLU A 29 -2.99 -5.87 -7.16
CA GLU A 29 -3.81 -4.69 -7.50
C GLU A 29 -3.25 -3.39 -6.90
N MET A 30 -2.53 -3.48 -5.78
CA MET A 30 -1.82 -2.35 -5.18
C MET A 30 -0.49 -2.02 -5.88
N GLY A 31 -0.08 -2.81 -6.87
CA GLY A 31 1.17 -2.61 -7.62
C GLY A 31 2.42 -2.96 -6.82
N ILE A 32 2.30 -3.77 -5.76
CA ILE A 32 3.46 -4.13 -4.95
C ILE A 32 4.28 -5.17 -5.72
N PRO A 33 5.60 -4.94 -5.92
CA PRO A 33 6.45 -5.88 -6.65
C PRO A 33 6.45 -7.27 -6.00
N GLU A 34 6.46 -8.31 -6.83
CA GLU A 34 6.39 -9.69 -6.36
C GLU A 34 7.50 -10.01 -5.35
N GLU A 35 8.71 -9.54 -5.60
CA GLU A 35 9.87 -9.74 -4.72
C GLU A 35 9.67 -9.10 -3.33
N ASP A 36 8.99 -7.96 -3.27
CA ASP A 36 8.73 -7.23 -2.03
C ASP A 36 7.63 -7.92 -1.22
N ILE A 37 6.64 -8.49 -1.90
CA ILE A 37 5.62 -9.38 -1.29
C ILE A 37 6.30 -10.60 -0.68
N GLN A 38 7.15 -11.29 -1.44
CA GLN A 38 7.85 -12.49 -0.99
C GLN A 38 8.71 -12.21 0.24
N GLU A 39 9.50 -11.13 0.21
CA GLU A 39 10.36 -10.76 1.32
C GLU A 39 9.54 -10.35 2.56
N GLY A 40 8.49 -9.53 2.39
CA GLY A 40 7.60 -9.16 3.48
C GLY A 40 6.95 -10.37 4.16
N ILE A 41 6.56 -11.38 3.38
CA ILE A 41 6.02 -12.65 3.91
C ILE A 41 7.09 -13.45 4.65
N ARG A 42 8.31 -13.54 4.11
CA ARG A 42 9.44 -14.20 4.79
C ARG A 42 9.70 -13.55 6.14
N GLU A 43 9.85 -12.24 6.18
CA GLU A 43 10.12 -11.48 7.42
C GLU A 43 8.99 -11.62 8.43
N CYS A 44 7.74 -11.53 7.99
CA CYS A 44 6.58 -11.73 8.84
C CYS A 44 6.59 -13.11 9.50
N LEU A 45 6.80 -14.18 8.70
CA LEU A 45 6.71 -15.56 9.17
C LEU A 45 7.94 -16.04 9.96
N LYS A 46 9.07 -15.33 9.92
CA LYS A 46 10.22 -15.60 10.82
C LYS A 46 9.81 -15.61 12.28
N SER A 47 8.90 -14.71 12.68
CA SER A 47 8.40 -14.60 14.05
C SER A 47 7.39 -15.70 14.44
N VAL A 48 6.88 -16.46 13.48
CA VAL A 48 5.84 -17.47 13.69
C VAL A 48 6.47 -18.87 13.70
N SER A 49 6.27 -19.61 14.79
CA SER A 49 6.75 -21.00 14.90
C SER A 49 6.21 -21.86 13.74
N PRO A 50 7.01 -22.76 13.13
CA PRO A 50 6.59 -23.56 11.98
C PRO A 50 5.23 -24.26 12.14
N LYS A 51 4.97 -24.84 13.32
CA LYS A 51 3.69 -25.52 13.65
C LYS A 51 2.46 -24.61 13.54
N LYS A 52 2.61 -23.31 13.81
CA LYS A 52 1.52 -22.32 13.77
C LYS A 52 1.35 -21.68 12.38
N ARG A 53 2.36 -21.76 11.50
CA ARG A 53 2.34 -21.06 10.19
C ARG A 53 1.21 -21.53 9.29
N LYS A 54 0.88 -22.83 9.30
CA LYS A 54 -0.22 -23.41 8.50
C LYS A 54 -1.54 -22.64 8.68
N ASN A 55 -1.91 -22.35 9.92
CA ASN A 55 -3.15 -21.65 10.25
C ASN A 55 -2.96 -20.13 10.45
N PHE A 56 -1.74 -19.62 10.24
CA PHE A 56 -1.46 -18.20 10.41
C PHE A 56 -2.11 -17.39 9.28
N PRO A 57 -2.99 -16.43 9.59
CA PRO A 57 -3.65 -15.63 8.55
C PRO A 57 -2.64 -14.74 7.82
N LEU A 58 -2.52 -14.92 6.50
CA LEU A 58 -1.51 -14.21 5.70
C LEU A 58 -1.69 -12.68 5.69
N PHE A 59 -2.93 -12.20 5.88
CA PHE A 59 -3.20 -10.76 5.99
C PHE A 59 -2.42 -10.08 7.11
N LYS A 60 -2.04 -10.81 8.18
CA LYS A 60 -1.22 -10.28 9.27
C LYS A 60 0.19 -9.90 8.84
N CYS A 61 0.62 -10.32 7.63
CA CYS A 61 1.89 -9.92 7.05
C CYS A 61 1.82 -8.61 6.27
N PHE A 62 0.65 -8.00 6.10
CA PHE A 62 0.49 -6.82 5.25
C PHE A 62 1.38 -5.65 5.67
N SER A 63 1.42 -5.31 6.96
CA SER A 63 2.23 -4.19 7.45
C SER A 63 3.72 -4.40 7.15
N LYS A 64 4.22 -5.64 7.30
CA LYS A 64 5.61 -5.99 6.96
C LYS A 64 5.87 -5.93 5.45
N ILE A 65 4.91 -6.35 4.64
CA ILE A 65 5.00 -6.23 3.17
C ILE A 65 5.06 -4.75 2.75
N LEU A 66 4.21 -3.89 3.32
CA LEU A 66 4.24 -2.46 3.03
C LEU A 66 5.55 -1.80 3.48
N GLU A 67 6.06 -2.19 4.64
CA GLU A 67 7.35 -1.71 5.14
C GLU A 67 8.49 -2.07 4.18
N VAL A 68 8.58 -3.33 3.76
CA VAL A 68 9.59 -3.80 2.79
C VAL A 68 9.45 -3.06 1.47
N ASN A 69 8.23 -2.97 0.92
CA ASN A 69 7.98 -2.25 -0.33
C ASN A 69 8.40 -0.79 -0.25
N LYS A 70 8.08 -0.10 0.86
CA LYS A 70 8.46 1.30 1.06
C LYS A 70 9.97 1.49 1.08
N VAL A 71 10.69 0.67 1.84
CA VAL A 71 12.16 0.73 1.92
C VAL A 71 12.78 0.47 0.55
N ARG A 72 12.33 -0.57 -0.15
CA ARG A 72 12.88 -0.91 -1.46
C ARG A 72 12.49 0.08 -2.55
N ALA A 73 11.32 0.70 -2.50
CA ALA A 73 10.94 1.78 -3.39
C ALA A 73 11.89 2.98 -3.22
N LEU A 74 12.17 3.37 -1.98
CA LEU A 74 13.15 4.43 -1.68
C LEU A 74 14.54 4.08 -2.22
N GLU A 75 14.99 2.84 -2.07
CA GLU A 75 16.28 2.39 -2.60
C GLU A 75 16.31 2.39 -4.14
N ARG A 76 15.22 1.95 -4.80
CA ARG A 76 15.10 1.97 -6.26
C ARG A 76 15.15 3.39 -6.80
N GLY A 77 14.33 4.29 -6.27
CA GLY A 77 14.28 5.66 -6.76
C GLY A 77 15.50 6.53 -6.38
N LYS A 78 16.33 6.12 -5.42
CA LYS A 78 17.66 6.73 -5.20
C LYS A 78 18.72 6.29 -6.20
N ARG A 79 18.59 5.07 -6.76
CA ARG A 79 19.53 4.53 -7.75
C ARG A 79 19.26 5.08 -9.14
N GLU A 80 17.99 5.26 -9.45
CA GLU A 80 17.55 5.99 -10.63
C GLU A 80 17.80 7.47 -10.33
N HIS A 81 18.59 8.19 -11.13
CA HIS A 81 18.80 9.63 -10.97
C HIS A 81 17.50 10.39 -11.27
N LEU A 82 16.57 10.33 -10.34
CA LEU A 82 15.20 10.80 -10.48
C LEU A 82 15.20 12.33 -10.55
N ASP A 83 14.63 12.89 -11.62
CA ASP A 83 14.29 14.31 -11.67
C ASP A 83 13.07 14.56 -10.76
N TRP A 84 13.34 14.62 -9.46
CA TRP A 84 12.30 14.69 -8.43
C TRP A 84 11.40 15.91 -8.59
N LYS A 85 11.90 17.02 -9.16
CA LYS A 85 11.09 18.22 -9.42
C LYS A 85 10.00 17.91 -10.43
N ARG A 86 10.38 17.31 -11.56
CA ARG A 86 9.43 16.92 -12.60
C ARG A 86 8.43 15.88 -12.11
N VAL A 87 8.87 14.90 -11.32
CA VAL A 87 7.98 13.90 -10.72
C VAL A 87 7.00 14.56 -9.75
N PHE A 88 7.49 15.44 -8.88
CA PHE A 88 6.67 16.19 -7.93
C PHE A 88 5.58 17.01 -8.62
N GLU A 89 5.96 17.83 -9.62
CA GLU A 89 5.02 18.67 -10.38
C GLU A 89 3.95 17.84 -11.09
N ARG A 90 4.35 16.71 -11.71
CA ARG A 90 3.42 15.77 -12.34
C ARG A 90 2.43 15.22 -11.31
N LYS A 91 2.90 14.74 -10.16
CA LYS A 91 2.01 14.15 -9.14
C LYS A 91 1.05 15.21 -8.56
N VAL A 92 1.53 16.43 -8.29
CA VAL A 92 0.70 17.53 -7.78
C VAL A 92 -0.35 17.97 -8.79
N SER A 93 0.03 18.17 -10.06
CA SER A 93 -0.90 18.63 -11.10
C SER A 93 -2.06 17.65 -11.30
N VAL A 94 -1.80 16.34 -11.21
CA VAL A 94 -2.85 15.31 -11.30
C VAL A 94 -3.88 15.43 -10.19
N VAL A 95 -3.52 15.88 -8.98
CA VAL A 95 -4.44 15.91 -7.84
C VAL A 95 -4.96 17.29 -7.47
N LYS A 96 -4.39 18.36 -8.05
CA LYS A 96 -4.78 19.75 -7.78
C LYS A 96 -6.26 20.02 -8.05
N HIS A 97 -6.88 19.30 -8.98
CA HIS A 97 -8.31 19.48 -9.30
C HIS A 97 -9.25 18.85 -8.26
N LEU A 98 -8.77 17.91 -7.42
CA LEU A 98 -9.58 17.23 -6.41
C LEU A 98 -9.72 18.03 -5.12
N LEU A 99 -8.69 18.82 -4.82
CA LEU A 99 -8.63 19.61 -3.62
C LEU A 99 -7.76 20.83 -3.90
N ASP A 100 -8.27 22.01 -3.56
CA ASP A 100 -7.41 23.18 -3.48
C ASP A 100 -6.57 23.07 -2.20
N PHE A 101 -5.27 22.86 -2.35
CA PHE A 101 -4.32 22.77 -1.26
C PHE A 101 -3.16 23.73 -1.51
N ASN A 102 -2.83 24.50 -0.48
CA ASN A 102 -1.62 25.32 -0.49
C ASN A 102 -0.48 24.50 0.10
N TYR A 103 0.67 24.55 -0.57
CA TYR A 103 1.92 23.97 -0.09
C TYR A 103 3.07 24.92 -0.44
N THR A 104 4.13 24.86 0.36
CA THR A 104 5.38 25.57 0.04
C THR A 104 6.16 24.73 -0.95
N GLU A 105 6.65 25.34 -2.03
CA GLU A 105 7.45 24.64 -3.03
C GLU A 105 8.70 24.02 -2.37
N PRO A 106 8.89 22.69 -2.47
CA PRO A 106 9.99 22.00 -1.82
C PRO A 106 11.34 22.36 -2.47
N LYS A 107 12.37 22.54 -1.64
CA LYS A 107 13.74 22.84 -2.10
C LYS A 107 14.61 21.60 -2.19
N THR A 108 14.22 20.53 -1.52
CA THR A 108 14.92 19.24 -1.51
C THR A 108 13.97 18.10 -1.87
N GLU A 109 14.54 16.98 -2.32
CA GLU A 109 13.82 15.74 -2.60
C GLU A 109 13.04 15.24 -1.36
N GLU A 110 13.65 15.35 -0.18
CA GLU A 110 13.05 14.93 1.09
C GLU A 110 11.87 15.82 1.50
N GLU A 111 11.97 17.12 1.24
CA GLU A 111 10.85 18.05 1.42
C GLU A 111 9.72 17.76 0.44
N ALA A 112 10.05 17.42 -0.81
CA ALA A 112 9.07 17.09 -1.84
C ALA A 112 8.29 15.82 -1.48
N GLU A 113 8.97 14.76 -1.04
CA GLU A 113 8.32 13.54 -0.57
C GLU A 113 7.39 13.82 0.64
N LYS A 114 7.86 14.59 1.62
CA LYS A 114 7.03 14.98 2.78
C LYS A 114 5.79 15.76 2.36
N THR A 115 5.96 16.67 1.40
CA THR A 115 4.86 17.49 0.88
C THR A 115 3.83 16.64 0.16
N LEU A 116 4.26 15.68 -0.68
CA LEU A 116 3.35 14.72 -1.31
C LEU A 116 2.58 13.88 -0.30
N GLN A 117 3.26 13.38 0.74
CA GLN A 117 2.60 12.63 1.83
C GLN A 117 1.57 13.48 2.59
N GLU A 118 1.84 14.77 2.78
CA GLU A 118 0.90 15.68 3.43
C GLU A 118 -0.32 15.97 2.55
N ILE A 119 -0.10 16.26 1.26
CA ILE A 119 -1.16 16.43 0.26
C ILE A 119 -2.04 15.17 0.23
N GLU A 120 -1.41 14.00 0.18
CA GLU A 120 -2.09 12.71 0.17
C GLU A 120 -3.01 12.53 1.38
N ARG A 121 -2.50 12.81 2.59
CA ARG A 121 -3.30 12.73 3.82
C ARG A 121 -4.50 13.67 3.77
N LYS A 122 -4.32 14.90 3.32
CA LYS A 122 -5.39 15.90 3.23
C LYS A 122 -6.46 15.49 2.22
N ILE A 123 -6.05 15.04 1.04
CA ILE A 123 -6.94 14.59 -0.03
C ILE A 123 -7.76 13.40 0.43
N PHE A 124 -7.13 12.32 0.92
CA PHE A 124 -7.90 11.13 1.32
C PHE A 124 -8.82 11.39 2.50
N LYS A 125 -8.44 12.26 3.44
CA LYS A 125 -9.34 12.67 4.52
C LYS A 125 -10.61 13.32 3.95
N LYS A 126 -10.47 14.30 3.05
CA LYS A 126 -11.62 15.01 2.47
C LYS A 126 -12.46 14.12 1.55
N LEU A 127 -11.82 13.30 0.71
CA LEU A 127 -12.52 12.34 -0.14
C LEU A 127 -13.32 11.34 0.69
N TRP A 128 -12.73 10.83 1.77
CA TRP A 128 -13.45 9.97 2.71
C TRP A 128 -14.62 10.70 3.35
N GLU A 129 -14.44 11.91 3.87
CA GLU A 129 -15.52 12.68 4.49
C GLU A 129 -16.70 12.92 3.53
N ASN A 130 -16.42 13.24 2.28
CA ASN A 130 -17.42 13.51 1.25
C ASN A 130 -18.04 12.25 0.61
N LEU A 131 -17.46 11.07 0.84
CA LEU A 131 -18.02 9.83 0.33
C LEU A 131 -19.38 9.54 0.98
N ASP A 132 -20.36 9.10 0.18
CA ASP A 132 -21.69 8.80 0.68
C ASP A 132 -21.69 7.62 1.66
N LYS A 133 -22.77 7.52 2.45
CA LYS A 133 -22.86 6.52 3.52
C LYS A 133 -22.90 5.08 2.99
N GLU A 134 -23.48 4.87 1.81
CA GLU A 134 -23.61 3.54 1.22
C GLU A 134 -22.22 3.05 0.79
N ARG A 135 -21.47 3.88 0.06
CA ARG A 135 -20.13 3.54 -0.39
C ARG A 135 -19.14 3.36 0.76
N LYS A 136 -19.23 4.19 1.81
CA LYS A 136 -18.47 3.96 3.06
C LYS A 136 -18.78 2.58 3.63
N ARG A 137 -20.06 2.20 3.71
CA ARG A 137 -20.49 0.91 4.25
C ARG A 137 -19.98 -0.27 3.42
N GLU A 138 -19.97 -0.14 2.10
CA GLU A 138 -19.39 -1.15 1.20
C GLU A 138 -17.90 -1.37 1.49
N ILE A 139 -17.11 -0.30 1.61
CA ILE A 139 -15.68 -0.37 1.93
C ILE A 139 -15.46 -1.01 3.31
N TYR A 140 -16.24 -0.58 4.32
CA TYR A 140 -16.19 -1.17 5.66
C TYR A 140 -16.48 -2.68 5.64
N ASN A 141 -17.50 -3.11 4.90
CA ASN A 141 -17.85 -4.52 4.80
C ASN A 141 -16.78 -5.32 4.06
N LYS A 142 -16.17 -4.74 3.02
CA LYS A 142 -15.09 -5.36 2.23
C LYS A 142 -13.88 -5.70 3.09
N TYR A 143 -13.55 -4.85 4.07
CA TYR A 143 -12.37 -5.00 4.93
C TYR A 143 -12.70 -5.23 6.41
N LYS A 144 -13.91 -5.72 6.71
CA LYS A 144 -14.38 -5.96 8.09
C LYS A 144 -13.43 -6.83 8.91
N GLU A 145 -12.75 -7.77 8.27
CA GLU A 145 -11.85 -8.73 8.93
C GLU A 145 -10.56 -8.12 9.47
N VAL A 146 -10.19 -6.93 8.99
CA VAL A 146 -8.94 -6.24 9.34
C VAL A 146 -9.19 -4.90 10.02
N LYS A 147 -10.44 -4.60 10.36
CA LYS A 147 -10.84 -3.33 10.98
C LYS A 147 -10.16 -3.05 12.33
N GLU A 148 -9.69 -4.10 13.01
CA GLU A 148 -9.03 -3.99 14.33
C GLU A 148 -7.59 -3.50 14.20
N ASP A 149 -6.98 -3.65 13.02
CA ASP A 149 -5.71 -3.05 12.69
C ASP A 149 -5.99 -1.71 12.00
N GLU A 150 -6.03 -0.63 12.79
CA GLU A 150 -6.39 0.70 12.29
C GLU A 150 -5.48 1.18 11.15
N GLU A 151 -4.19 0.86 11.22
CA GLU A 151 -3.20 1.31 10.25
C GLU A 151 -3.42 0.60 8.91
N LEU A 152 -3.55 -0.73 8.96
CA LEU A 152 -3.92 -1.55 7.81
C LEU A 152 -5.25 -1.09 7.21
N PHE A 153 -6.26 -0.88 8.05
CA PHE A 153 -7.58 -0.48 7.60
C PHE A 153 -7.55 0.89 6.89
N LYS A 154 -6.76 1.84 7.40
CA LYS A 154 -6.55 3.15 6.76
C LYS A 154 -5.89 3.00 5.38
N GLU A 155 -4.88 2.16 5.24
CA GLU A 155 -4.21 1.93 3.94
C GLU A 155 -5.15 1.28 2.92
N LEU A 156 -6.01 0.35 3.35
CA LEU A 156 -7.00 -0.27 2.47
C LEU A 156 -8.10 0.70 2.04
N ILE A 157 -8.53 1.61 2.94
CA ILE A 157 -9.41 2.71 2.56
C ILE A 157 -8.73 3.59 1.50
N LYS A 158 -7.48 3.99 1.71
CA LYS A 158 -6.74 4.80 0.72
C LYS A 158 -6.68 4.08 -0.62
N HIS A 159 -6.41 2.78 -0.66
CA HIS A 159 -6.40 2.00 -1.89
C HIS A 159 -7.75 2.05 -2.62
N GLU A 160 -8.88 1.88 -1.92
CA GLU A 160 -10.20 2.00 -2.56
C GLU A 160 -10.48 3.41 -3.05
N LEU A 161 -10.10 4.44 -2.29
CA LEU A 161 -10.25 5.83 -2.72
C LEU A 161 -9.40 6.13 -3.95
N ARG A 162 -8.18 5.59 -4.05
CA ARG A 162 -7.36 5.68 -5.28
C ARG A 162 -8.10 5.09 -6.48
N LYS A 163 -8.72 3.93 -6.33
CA LYS A 163 -9.47 3.28 -7.42
C LYS A 163 -10.69 4.11 -7.83
N ILE A 164 -11.46 4.60 -6.86
CA ILE A 164 -12.69 5.36 -7.11
C ILE A 164 -12.37 6.69 -7.82
N PHE A 165 -11.34 7.41 -7.35
CA PHE A 165 -11.01 8.76 -7.82
C PHE A 165 -9.84 8.79 -8.81
N GLN A 166 -9.32 7.63 -9.22
CA GLN A 166 -8.18 7.47 -10.16
C GLN A 166 -6.94 8.27 -9.73
N ILE A 167 -6.61 8.20 -8.43
CA ILE A 167 -5.49 8.94 -7.86
C ILE A 167 -4.23 8.06 -7.87
N PRO A 168 -3.12 8.49 -8.48
CA PRO A 168 -1.87 7.75 -8.44
C PRO A 168 -1.29 7.70 -7.02
N VAL A 169 -0.27 6.87 -6.80
CA VAL A 169 0.50 6.93 -5.55
C VAL A 169 1.22 8.28 -5.48
N LEU A 170 1.05 9.03 -4.38
CA LEU A 170 1.71 10.32 -4.18
C LEU A 170 3.03 10.10 -3.43
N SER A 171 3.99 9.51 -4.14
CA SER A 171 5.38 9.39 -3.71
C SER A 171 6.28 9.67 -4.89
N LEU A 172 7.48 10.19 -4.63
CA LEU A 172 8.52 10.34 -5.64
C LEU A 172 9.06 9.00 -6.14
N TYR A 173 8.93 7.96 -5.31
CA TYR A 173 9.61 6.67 -5.50
C TYR A 173 8.70 5.56 -6.00
N VAL A 174 7.41 5.88 -6.20
CA VAL A 174 6.38 4.93 -6.61
C VAL A 174 5.56 5.60 -7.70
N ASP A 175 5.53 4.98 -8.90
CA ASP A 175 4.71 5.46 -10.00
C ASP A 175 3.30 4.86 -10.03
#